data_AF-A0A2E0H603-F1
#
_entry.id   AF-A0A2E0H603-F1
#
_cell.length_a   1.000
_cell.length_b   1.000
_cell.length_c   1.000
_cell.angle_alpha   90.00
_cell.angle_beta   90.00
_cell.angle_gamma   90.00
#
_symmetry.space_group_name_H-M   'P 1'
#
loop_
_entity.id
_entity.type
_entity.pdbx_description
1 polymer ?
#
loop_
_entity_poly.entity_id
_entity_poly.type
_entity_poly.pdbx_seq_one_letter_code
_entity_poly.pdbx_strand_id
1 'polypeptide(L)'
;MSGNGPIKTLMADVTSNGELRGYASFDSEQLLSLNLQPGDQPPLQKLTGGGYIAFTVDQGDTGERYQGIVELSSSSLVDCTHAYFQNSEQLETVISLAVEQSSGANWKGGAIMLQRVGFSGGKGVPKGITEDEYDEGWRNAAVMLGSCKHRELLNNIATPEKLLFQLFHETGVRVYPTKPIVAECRCSVEKVERLLRSLDIHERDDMKVDGVITVTCEFCKTERIYDDEALAKIDESKKLRRPV
;
A
#
# COMPACT_ATOMS: atom_id res chain seq x y z
N MET A 1 3.77 -7.38 2.17
CA MET A 1 4.58 -8.34 1.38
C MET A 1 5.79 -8.74 2.20
N SER A 2 6.11 -10.03 2.24
CA SER A 2 7.31 -10.58 2.85
C SER A 2 8.06 -11.42 1.81
N GLY A 3 9.38 -11.24 1.74
CA GLY A 3 10.26 -11.95 0.83
C GLY A 3 11.58 -12.38 1.48
N ASN A 4 12.27 -13.28 0.82
CA ASN A 4 13.54 -13.86 1.27
C ASN A 4 14.78 -13.26 0.58
N GLY A 5 14.59 -12.43 -0.44
CA GLY A 5 15.62 -11.79 -1.26
C GLY A 5 16.07 -10.43 -0.73
N PRO A 6 16.70 -9.59 -1.58
CA PRO A 6 17.20 -8.28 -1.18
C PRO A 6 16.14 -7.37 -0.53
N ILE A 7 14.90 -7.36 -1.03
CA ILE A 7 13.75 -6.72 -0.39
C ILE A 7 13.09 -7.74 0.54
N LYS A 8 13.21 -7.51 1.85
CA LYS A 8 12.67 -8.38 2.90
C LYS A 8 11.19 -8.11 3.15
N THR A 9 10.83 -6.84 3.25
CA THR A 9 9.46 -6.43 3.55
C THR A 9 9.09 -5.22 2.72
N LEU A 10 7.88 -5.23 2.17
CA LEU A 10 7.22 -4.05 1.64
C LEU A 10 5.83 -3.98 2.24
N MET A 11 5.50 -2.86 2.86
CA MET A 11 4.20 -2.63 3.47
C MET A 11 3.65 -1.28 3.02
N ALA A 12 2.36 -1.29 2.69
CA ALA A 12 1.56 -0.10 2.47
C ALA A 12 0.26 -0.26 3.26
N ASP A 13 -0.20 0.82 3.86
CA ASP A 13 -1.42 0.89 4.66
C ASP A 13 -2.13 2.19 4.30
N VAL A 14 -3.42 2.09 3.97
CA VAL A 14 -4.27 3.21 3.58
C VAL A 14 -5.59 3.16 4.37
N THR A 15 -6.01 4.29 4.93
CA THR A 15 -7.32 4.41 5.58
C THR A 15 -8.44 4.67 4.58
N SER A 16 -9.68 4.55 5.03
CA SER A 16 -10.87 4.97 4.27
C SER A 16 -10.92 6.49 3.99
N ASN A 17 -10.16 7.30 4.74
CA ASN A 17 -10.04 8.74 4.54
C ASN A 17 -8.91 9.13 3.58
N GLY A 18 -8.04 8.18 3.21
CA GLY A 18 -6.96 8.39 2.26
C GLY A 18 -5.58 8.67 2.89
N GLU A 19 -5.44 8.54 4.20
CA GLU A 19 -4.12 8.57 4.83
C GLU A 19 -3.33 7.31 4.46
N LEU A 20 -2.24 7.51 3.71
CA LEU A 20 -1.37 6.48 3.19
C LEU A 20 -0.01 6.54 3.90
N ARG A 21 0.50 5.37 4.24
CA ARG A 21 1.90 5.18 4.64
C ARG A 21 2.46 3.92 4.02
N GLY A 22 3.76 3.90 3.81
CA GLY A 22 4.45 2.70 3.39
C GLY A 22 5.90 2.70 3.85
N TYR A 23 6.48 1.51 3.92
CA TYR A 23 7.91 1.35 4.14
C TYR A 23 8.39 0.08 3.44
N ALA A 24 9.69 0.07 3.16
CA ALA A 24 10.40 -1.10 2.69
C ALA A 24 11.57 -1.40 3.64
N SER A 25 11.75 -2.67 3.97
CA SER A 25 12.94 -3.19 4.62
C SER A 25 13.73 -3.98 3.59
N PHE A 26 15.02 -3.69 3.46
CA PHE A 26 15.87 -4.31 2.45
C PHE A 26 17.31 -4.44 2.95
N ASP A 27 18.04 -5.36 2.34
CA ASP A 27 19.48 -5.53 2.50
C ASP A 27 20.18 -4.70 1.42
N SER A 28 20.88 -3.64 1.84
CA SER A 28 21.55 -2.71 0.93
C SER A 28 22.70 -3.37 0.17
N GLU A 29 23.45 -4.26 0.80
CA GLU A 29 24.58 -4.94 0.15
C GLU A 29 24.08 -5.90 -0.94
N GLN A 30 23.05 -6.68 -0.63
CA GLN A 30 22.42 -7.56 -1.61
C GLN A 30 21.79 -6.78 -2.77
N LEU A 31 21.12 -5.65 -2.50
CA LEU A 31 20.58 -4.80 -3.57
C LEU A 31 21.67 -4.23 -4.47
N LEU A 32 22.76 -3.72 -3.88
CA LEU A 32 23.90 -3.20 -4.65
C LEU A 32 24.56 -4.29 -5.49
N SER A 33 24.64 -5.53 -4.97
CA SER A 33 25.21 -6.67 -5.71
C SER A 33 24.44 -7.04 -6.99
N LEU A 34 23.17 -6.60 -7.12
CA LEU A 34 22.38 -6.81 -8.33
C LEU A 34 22.85 -5.98 -9.52
N ASN A 35 23.66 -4.94 -9.29
CA ASN A 35 24.23 -4.05 -10.31
C ASN A 35 23.18 -3.43 -11.27
N LEU A 36 21.99 -3.12 -10.77
CA LEU A 36 20.90 -2.55 -11.54
C LEU A 36 21.27 -1.14 -12.05
N GLN A 37 20.98 -0.88 -13.31
CA GLN A 37 21.14 0.43 -13.94
C GLN A 37 19.84 1.24 -13.86
N PRO A 38 19.91 2.59 -13.95
CA PRO A 38 18.72 3.40 -14.07
C PRO A 38 17.83 2.95 -15.24
N GLY A 39 16.56 2.66 -14.94
CA GLY A 39 15.59 2.16 -15.92
C GLY A 39 15.46 0.63 -15.97
N ASP A 40 16.32 -0.12 -15.27
CA ASP A 40 16.17 -1.56 -15.16
C ASP A 40 14.86 -1.92 -14.44
N GLN A 41 14.13 -2.89 -15.01
CA GLN A 41 12.92 -3.46 -14.43
C GLN A 41 13.14 -4.95 -14.18
N PRO A 42 13.93 -5.31 -13.15
CA PRO A 42 14.14 -6.72 -12.84
C PRO A 42 12.82 -7.38 -12.43
N PRO A 43 12.63 -8.67 -12.74
CA PRO A 43 11.48 -9.42 -12.24
C PRO A 43 11.40 -9.32 -10.71
N LEU A 44 10.19 -9.23 -10.18
CA LEU A 44 9.93 -9.07 -8.75
C LEU A 44 10.65 -10.15 -7.92
N GLN A 45 10.69 -11.40 -8.40
CA GLN A 45 11.38 -12.52 -7.76
C GLN A 45 12.87 -12.26 -7.53
N LYS A 46 13.54 -11.54 -8.44
CA LYS A 46 14.96 -11.21 -8.28
C LYS A 46 15.18 -10.25 -7.11
N LEU A 47 14.19 -9.39 -6.84
CA LEU A 47 14.23 -8.45 -5.72
C LEU A 47 13.73 -9.08 -4.41
N THR A 48 12.73 -9.96 -4.47
CA THR A 48 12.05 -10.48 -3.27
C THR A 48 12.48 -11.88 -2.90
N GLY A 49 13.14 -12.64 -3.78
CA GLY A 49 13.50 -14.04 -3.53
C GLY A 49 12.30 -14.96 -3.32
N GLY A 50 11.13 -14.60 -3.87
CA GLY A 50 9.85 -15.26 -3.59
C GLY A 50 9.19 -14.75 -2.30
N GLY A 51 8.27 -15.53 -1.74
CA GLY A 51 7.50 -15.17 -0.54
C GLY A 51 6.02 -14.92 -0.85
N TYR A 52 5.40 -13.97 -0.16
CA TYR A 52 3.95 -13.72 -0.31
C TYR A 52 3.56 -12.25 -0.14
N ILE A 53 2.40 -11.89 -0.70
CA ILE A 53 1.67 -10.66 -0.43
C ILE A 53 0.45 -11.02 0.41
N ALA A 54 0.26 -10.33 1.52
CA ALA A 54 -0.96 -10.42 2.32
C ALA A 54 -1.75 -9.12 2.15
N PHE A 55 -2.98 -9.23 1.67
CA PHE A 55 -3.97 -8.15 1.64
C PHE A 55 -4.78 -8.26 2.92
N THR A 56 -4.73 -7.22 3.74
CA THR A 56 -5.51 -7.14 4.98
C THR A 56 -6.54 -6.04 4.86
N VAL A 57 -7.80 -6.37 5.13
CA VAL A 57 -8.87 -5.40 5.31
C VAL A 57 -9.28 -5.40 6.78
N ASP A 58 -9.10 -4.26 7.43
CA ASP A 58 -9.57 -4.00 8.79
C ASP A 58 -10.87 -3.20 8.70
N GLN A 59 -11.97 -3.77 9.20
CA GLN A 59 -13.29 -3.14 9.19
C GLN A 59 -13.58 -2.34 10.47
N GLY A 60 -12.57 -2.13 11.33
CA GLY A 60 -12.71 -1.43 12.61
C GLY A 60 -13.35 -2.30 13.70
N ASP A 61 -13.88 -1.65 14.73
CA ASP A 61 -14.23 -2.28 16.02
C ASP A 61 -15.37 -3.33 15.94
N THR A 62 -16.13 -3.36 14.85
CA THR A 62 -17.33 -4.18 14.70
C THR A 62 -17.20 -5.31 13.68
N GLY A 63 -16.07 -5.44 13.00
CA GLY A 63 -15.87 -6.42 11.93
C GLY A 63 -14.64 -7.29 12.16
N GLU A 64 -14.70 -8.52 11.67
CA GLU A 64 -13.54 -9.39 11.67
C GLU A 64 -12.52 -8.92 10.63
N ARG A 65 -11.24 -8.97 11.00
CA ARG A 65 -10.14 -8.67 10.09
C ARG A 65 -10.09 -9.75 9.01
N TYR A 66 -10.26 -9.34 7.76
CA TYR A 66 -10.12 -10.22 6.62
C TYR A 66 -8.68 -10.18 6.09
N GLN A 67 -8.10 -11.34 5.78
CA GLN A 67 -6.77 -11.43 5.18
C GLN A 67 -6.75 -12.45 4.05
N GLY A 68 -6.39 -11.99 2.86
CA GLY A 68 -6.09 -12.84 1.71
C GLY A 68 -4.59 -12.87 1.44
N ILE A 69 -4.06 -14.03 1.03
CA ILE A 69 -2.63 -14.23 0.80
C ILE A 69 -2.42 -14.77 -0.62
N VAL A 70 -1.46 -14.19 -1.33
CA VAL A 70 -1.02 -14.63 -2.67
C VAL A 70 0.49 -14.81 -2.68
N GLU A 71 0.96 -15.84 -3.37
CA GLU A 71 2.39 -16.09 -3.55
C GLU A 71 3.04 -15.04 -4.47
N LEU A 72 4.29 -14.67 -4.19
CA LEU A 72 5.11 -13.83 -5.06
C LEU A 72 5.68 -14.63 -6.24
N SER A 73 4.81 -15.25 -7.03
CA SER A 73 5.17 -16.13 -8.15
C SER A 73 5.22 -15.42 -9.51
N SER A 74 4.71 -14.19 -9.61
CA SER A 74 4.60 -13.43 -10.86
C SER A 74 5.63 -12.30 -11.00
N SER A 75 5.96 -11.93 -12.23
CA SER A 75 7.03 -10.97 -12.57
C SER A 75 6.90 -9.58 -11.96
N SER A 76 5.68 -9.15 -11.58
CA SER A 76 5.42 -7.83 -11.04
C SER A 76 4.40 -7.84 -9.88
N LEU A 77 4.35 -6.73 -9.12
CA LEU A 77 3.34 -6.53 -8.08
C LEU A 77 1.93 -6.46 -8.68
N VAL A 78 1.79 -5.92 -9.90
CA VAL A 78 0.53 -5.84 -10.63
C VAL A 78 0.02 -7.25 -10.93
N ASP A 79 0.88 -8.13 -11.45
CA ASP A 79 0.52 -9.51 -11.76
C ASP A 79 0.11 -10.29 -10.51
N CYS A 80 0.85 -10.13 -9.40
CA CYS A 80 0.51 -10.76 -8.13
C CYS A 80 -0.83 -10.25 -7.58
N THR A 81 -1.10 -8.95 -7.72
CA THR A 81 -2.39 -8.34 -7.30
C THR A 81 -3.54 -8.83 -8.17
N HIS A 82 -3.32 -8.96 -9.47
CA HIS A 82 -4.30 -9.54 -10.38
C HIS A 82 -4.62 -11.00 -10.02
N ALA A 83 -3.59 -11.81 -9.75
CA ALA A 83 -3.78 -13.19 -9.28
C ALA A 83 -4.56 -13.28 -7.96
N TYR A 84 -4.37 -12.31 -7.05
CA TYR A 84 -5.17 -12.22 -5.82
C TYR A 84 -6.64 -11.96 -6.11
N PHE A 85 -6.97 -10.94 -6.91
CA PHE A 85 -8.37 -10.63 -7.24
C PHE A 85 -9.05 -11.76 -8.02
N GLN A 86 -8.33 -12.42 -8.92
CA GLN A 86 -8.86 -13.54 -9.70
C GLN A 86 -9.14 -14.77 -8.83
N ASN A 87 -8.22 -15.15 -7.95
CA ASN A 87 -8.29 -16.43 -7.23
C ASN A 87 -8.95 -16.33 -5.86
N SER A 88 -8.78 -15.21 -5.15
CA SER A 88 -9.29 -15.03 -3.78
C SER A 88 -10.61 -14.29 -3.74
N GLU A 89 -10.77 -13.24 -4.54
CA GLU A 89 -11.99 -12.42 -4.55
C GLU A 89 -12.97 -12.84 -5.66
N GLN A 90 -12.51 -13.57 -6.68
CA GLN A 90 -13.27 -13.91 -7.89
C GLN A 90 -13.82 -12.66 -8.60
N LEU A 91 -13.02 -11.59 -8.61
CA LEU A 91 -13.39 -10.31 -9.22
C LEU A 91 -12.51 -10.04 -10.43
N GLU A 92 -13.14 -9.94 -11.60
CA GLU A 92 -12.44 -9.54 -12.82
C GLU A 92 -11.93 -8.11 -12.67
N THR A 93 -10.60 -7.97 -12.68
CA THR A 93 -9.91 -6.73 -12.32
C THR A 93 -8.78 -6.47 -13.31
N VAL A 94 -8.65 -5.23 -13.78
CA VAL A 94 -7.51 -4.80 -14.59
C VAL A 94 -6.83 -3.64 -13.89
N ILE A 95 -5.51 -3.72 -13.73
CA ILE A 95 -4.72 -2.68 -13.07
C ILE A 95 -3.65 -2.20 -14.04
N SER A 96 -3.62 -0.90 -14.27
CA SER A 96 -2.49 -0.22 -14.93
C SER A 96 -1.80 0.66 -13.91
N LEU A 97 -0.49 0.51 -13.78
CA LEU A 97 0.34 1.19 -12.79
C LEU A 97 1.61 1.67 -13.48
N ALA A 98 1.98 2.92 -13.23
CA ALA A 98 3.25 3.47 -13.65
C ALA A 98 3.91 4.20 -12.48
N VAL A 99 5.22 4.07 -12.39
CA VAL A 99 6.07 4.79 -11.45
C VAL A 99 7.32 5.24 -12.20
N GLU A 100 7.70 6.49 -12.04
CA GLU A 100 8.88 7.07 -12.69
C GLU A 100 9.56 8.06 -11.75
N GLN A 101 10.89 8.10 -11.81
CA GLN A 101 11.64 9.19 -11.20
C GLN A 101 11.56 10.42 -12.10
N SER A 102 10.96 11.50 -11.59
CA SER A 102 10.97 12.80 -12.24
C SER A 102 12.38 13.41 -12.18
N SER A 103 12.63 14.46 -12.96
CA SER A 103 13.87 15.26 -12.87
C SER A 103 14.27 15.54 -11.40
N GLY A 104 15.44 15.05 -10.99
CA GLY A 104 15.94 15.14 -9.61
C GLY A 104 15.62 13.90 -8.76
N ALA A 105 15.32 14.11 -7.47
CA ALA A 105 15.03 13.04 -6.50
C ALA A 105 13.52 12.76 -6.30
N ASN A 106 12.67 13.42 -7.08
CA ASN A 106 11.21 13.30 -6.94
C ASN A 106 10.68 12.09 -7.70
N TRP A 107 9.75 11.36 -7.11
CA TRP A 107 9.06 10.24 -7.76
C TRP A 107 7.64 10.62 -8.11
N LYS A 108 7.16 10.08 -9.24
CA LYS A 108 5.76 10.16 -9.67
C LYS A 108 5.21 8.75 -9.77
N GLY A 109 3.97 8.58 -9.32
CA GLY A 109 3.24 7.32 -9.44
C GLY A 109 1.80 7.59 -9.83
N GLY A 110 1.24 6.73 -10.66
CA GLY A 110 -0.15 6.80 -11.10
C GLY A 110 -0.69 5.42 -11.38
N ALA A 111 -1.96 5.19 -11.03
CA ALA A 111 -2.62 3.90 -11.26
C ALA A 111 -4.08 4.10 -11.62
N ILE A 112 -4.61 3.18 -12.43
CA ILE A 112 -6.04 3.00 -12.66
C ILE A 112 -6.35 1.53 -12.41
N MET A 113 -7.37 1.27 -11.61
CA MET A 113 -7.95 -0.06 -11.39
C MET A 113 -9.36 -0.06 -11.94
N LEU A 114 -9.63 -0.98 -12.86
CA LEU A 114 -10.97 -1.34 -13.30
C LEU A 114 -11.39 -2.61 -12.59
N GLN A 115 -12.63 -2.65 -12.13
CA GLN A 115 -13.20 -3.81 -11.48
C GLN A 115 -14.60 -4.04 -12.03
N ARG A 116 -14.86 -5.25 -12.49
CA ARG A 116 -16.17 -5.63 -13.02
C ARG A 116 -17.15 -5.87 -11.87
N VAL A 117 -18.34 -5.30 -11.98
CA VAL A 117 -19.45 -5.60 -11.07
C VAL A 117 -20.25 -6.78 -11.66
N GLY A 118 -20.79 -7.66 -10.82
CA GLY A 118 -21.60 -8.78 -11.31
C GLY A 118 -22.82 -8.31 -12.11
N PHE A 119 -23.11 -8.95 -13.25
CA PHE A 119 -24.28 -8.63 -14.08
C PHE A 119 -25.59 -8.87 -13.31
N SER A 120 -25.70 -10.05 -12.70
CA SER A 120 -26.81 -10.41 -11.82
C SER A 120 -26.55 -9.92 -10.40
N GLY A 121 -27.47 -9.12 -9.84
CA GLY A 121 -27.39 -8.62 -8.47
C GLY A 121 -26.41 -7.46 -8.25
N GLY A 122 -25.66 -7.05 -9.28
CA GLY A 122 -24.81 -5.86 -9.24
C GLY A 122 -25.61 -4.56 -9.16
N LYS A 123 -25.11 -3.60 -8.38
CA LYS A 123 -25.66 -2.25 -8.36
C LYS A 123 -25.10 -1.44 -9.53
N GLY A 124 -25.98 -0.72 -10.23
CA GLY A 124 -25.56 0.19 -11.31
C GLY A 124 -25.35 -0.47 -12.67
N VAL A 125 -25.77 -1.73 -12.85
CA VAL A 125 -25.81 -2.37 -14.17
C VAL A 125 -26.85 -1.65 -15.05
N PRO A 126 -26.51 -1.29 -16.31
CA PRO A 126 -27.46 -0.66 -17.23
C PRO A 126 -28.73 -1.50 -17.41
N LYS A 127 -29.88 -0.84 -17.52
CA LYS A 127 -31.16 -1.53 -17.77
C LYS A 127 -31.34 -1.78 -19.26
N GLY A 128 -31.90 -2.95 -19.61
CA GLY A 128 -32.28 -3.27 -20.99
C GLY A 128 -31.15 -3.77 -21.88
N ILE A 129 -30.00 -4.13 -21.30
CA ILE A 129 -28.89 -4.79 -22.00
C ILE A 129 -28.89 -6.30 -21.71
N THR A 130 -28.35 -7.09 -22.63
CA THR A 130 -28.11 -8.52 -22.43
C THR A 130 -26.82 -8.77 -21.65
N GLU A 131 -26.64 -9.99 -21.16
CA GLU A 131 -25.38 -10.41 -20.51
C GLU A 131 -24.20 -10.37 -21.49
N ASP A 132 -24.42 -10.78 -22.76
CA ASP A 132 -23.41 -10.72 -23.82
C ASP A 132 -22.94 -9.28 -24.11
N GLU A 133 -23.87 -8.32 -24.13
CA GLU A 133 -23.55 -6.90 -24.28
C GLU A 133 -22.76 -6.37 -23.09
N TYR A 134 -23.07 -6.84 -21.88
CA TYR A 134 -22.34 -6.48 -20.66
C TYR A 134 -20.92 -7.08 -20.64
N ASP A 135 -20.76 -8.32 -21.07
CA ASP A 135 -19.48 -9.00 -21.28
C ASP A 135 -18.61 -8.26 -22.31
N GLU A 136 -19.21 -7.82 -23.42
CA GLU A 136 -18.52 -7.04 -24.44
C GLU A 136 -18.10 -5.67 -23.93
N GLY A 137 -18.95 -5.00 -23.16
CA GLY A 137 -18.60 -3.75 -22.48
C GLY A 137 -17.39 -3.90 -21.55
N TRP A 138 -17.31 -5.00 -20.80
CA TRP A 138 -16.15 -5.32 -19.96
C TRP A 138 -14.89 -5.55 -20.79
N ARG A 139 -14.94 -6.38 -21.84
CA ARG A 139 -13.79 -6.63 -22.73
C ARG A 139 -13.26 -5.33 -23.32
N ASN A 140 -14.15 -4.46 -23.81
CA ASN A 140 -13.78 -3.16 -24.35
C ASN A 140 -13.13 -2.26 -23.30
N ALA A 141 -13.69 -2.18 -22.08
CA ALA A 141 -13.09 -1.40 -21.00
C ALA A 141 -11.68 -1.90 -20.63
N ALA A 142 -11.49 -3.22 -20.58
CA ALA A 142 -10.19 -3.84 -20.31
C ALA A 142 -9.16 -3.53 -21.41
N VAL A 143 -9.55 -3.61 -22.69
CA VAL A 143 -8.69 -3.25 -23.84
C VAL A 143 -8.32 -1.76 -23.80
N MET A 144 -9.28 -0.88 -23.53
CA MET A 144 -9.02 0.56 -23.45
C MET A 144 -8.02 0.89 -22.34
N LEU A 145 -8.19 0.34 -21.13
CA LEU A 145 -7.21 0.52 -20.06
C LEU A 145 -5.85 -0.10 -20.41
N GLY A 146 -5.84 -1.28 -21.05
CA GLY A 146 -4.62 -1.94 -21.51
C GLY A 146 -3.83 -1.12 -22.55
N SER A 147 -4.51 -0.22 -23.27
CA SER A 147 -3.86 0.70 -24.22
C SER A 147 -3.24 1.95 -23.56
N CYS A 148 -3.53 2.19 -22.28
CA CYS A 148 -3.06 3.36 -21.54
C CYS A 148 -1.54 3.27 -21.32
N LYS A 149 -0.82 4.30 -21.77
CA LYS A 149 0.64 4.35 -21.69
C LYS A 149 1.08 4.90 -20.33
N HIS A 150 2.25 4.47 -19.86
CA HIS A 150 2.83 4.98 -18.60
C HIS A 150 2.92 6.52 -18.56
N ARG A 151 3.31 7.14 -19.68
CA ARG A 151 3.39 8.61 -19.79
C ARG A 151 2.04 9.31 -19.64
N GLU A 152 0.95 8.64 -19.98
CA GLU A 152 -0.41 9.18 -19.87
C GLU A 152 -0.89 9.11 -18.42
N LEU A 153 -0.62 7.99 -17.73
CA LEU A 153 -0.85 7.83 -16.29
C LEU A 153 -0.08 8.84 -15.44
N LEU A 154 1.15 9.17 -15.86
CA LEU A 154 2.05 10.05 -15.10
C LEU A 154 1.95 11.51 -15.54
N ASN A 155 1.03 11.86 -16.45
CA ASN A 155 0.93 13.21 -16.99
C ASN A 155 0.29 14.19 -15.98
N ASN A 156 1.11 15.07 -15.42
CA ASN A 156 0.73 16.09 -14.44
C ASN A 156 -0.14 17.23 -15.02
N ILE A 157 -0.24 17.34 -16.35
CA ILE A 157 -0.97 18.42 -17.03
C ILE A 157 -2.46 18.06 -17.18
N ALA A 158 -2.78 16.77 -17.29
CA ALA A 158 -4.15 16.29 -17.38
C ALA A 158 -4.68 15.96 -15.98
N THR A 159 -5.93 16.32 -15.71
CA THR A 159 -6.61 15.84 -14.51
C THR A 159 -6.98 14.35 -14.69
N PRO A 160 -7.15 13.58 -13.59
CA PRO A 160 -7.59 12.18 -13.69
C PRO A 160 -8.89 12.02 -14.50
N GLU A 161 -9.83 12.95 -14.39
CA GLU A 161 -11.09 12.94 -15.13
C GLU A 161 -10.86 13.07 -16.64
N LYS A 162 -9.88 13.87 -17.05
CA LYS A 162 -9.54 14.03 -18.47
C LYS A 162 -8.92 12.76 -19.03
N LEU A 163 -8.08 12.06 -18.26
CA LEU A 163 -7.54 10.77 -18.66
C LEU A 163 -8.65 9.71 -18.79
N LEU A 164 -9.55 9.64 -17.80
CA LEU A 164 -10.72 8.75 -17.86
C LEU A 164 -11.61 9.06 -19.07
N PHE A 165 -11.84 10.33 -19.37
CA PHE A 165 -12.57 10.73 -20.57
C PHE A 165 -11.85 10.27 -21.84
N GLN A 166 -10.54 10.48 -21.96
CA GLN A 166 -9.77 10.02 -23.13
C GLN A 166 -9.89 8.51 -23.36
N LEU A 167 -9.84 7.72 -22.28
CA LEU A 167 -9.95 6.25 -22.34
C LEU A 167 -11.37 5.76 -22.61
N PHE A 168 -12.40 6.44 -22.08
CA PHE A 168 -13.77 5.89 -22.01
C PHE A 168 -14.86 6.84 -22.56
N HIS A 169 -14.52 7.83 -23.39
CA HIS A 169 -15.50 8.81 -23.91
C HIS A 169 -16.63 8.19 -24.73
N GLU A 170 -16.39 7.11 -25.46
CA GLU A 170 -17.41 6.45 -26.30
C GLU A 170 -18.48 5.72 -25.47
N THR A 171 -18.09 5.10 -24.37
CA THR A 171 -18.99 4.35 -23.48
C THR A 171 -19.58 5.22 -22.37
N GLY A 172 -18.97 6.37 -22.12
CA GLY A 172 -19.36 7.31 -21.08
C GLY A 172 -18.76 6.95 -19.71
N VAL A 173 -18.37 7.98 -18.96
CA VAL A 173 -17.83 7.82 -17.60
C VAL A 173 -18.59 8.70 -16.62
N ARG A 174 -18.89 8.15 -15.44
CA ARG A 174 -19.44 8.91 -14.31
C ARG A 174 -18.34 9.12 -13.27
N VAL A 175 -18.01 10.37 -13.02
CA VAL A 175 -17.02 10.75 -12.01
C VAL A 175 -17.71 11.03 -10.67
N TYR A 176 -17.12 10.50 -9.59
CA TYR A 176 -17.55 10.73 -8.21
C TYR A 176 -16.62 11.74 -7.52
N PRO A 177 -17.01 12.33 -6.37
CA PRO A 177 -16.13 13.23 -5.62
C PRO A 177 -14.77 12.61 -5.34
N THR A 178 -13.71 13.38 -5.57
CA THR A 178 -12.33 12.96 -5.33
C THR A 178 -12.07 12.79 -3.85
N LYS A 179 -11.38 11.71 -3.48
CA LYS A 179 -10.82 11.54 -2.13
C LYS A 179 -9.32 11.79 -2.19
N PRO A 180 -8.77 12.73 -1.40
CA PRO A 180 -7.33 12.98 -1.40
C PRO A 180 -6.61 11.78 -0.80
N ILE A 181 -5.46 11.42 -1.39
CA ILE A 181 -4.50 10.50 -0.78
C ILE A 181 -3.38 11.36 -0.19
N VAL A 182 -3.13 11.21 1.11
CA VAL A 182 -2.16 12.02 1.84
C VAL A 182 -1.13 11.13 2.52
N ALA A 183 0.15 11.50 2.44
CA ALA A 183 1.20 10.77 3.13
C ALA A 183 1.15 11.11 4.62
N GLU A 184 0.64 10.20 5.44
CA GLU A 184 0.44 10.43 6.87
C GLU A 184 0.70 9.17 7.71
N CYS A 185 1.54 9.31 8.72
CA CYS A 185 1.88 8.23 9.63
C CYS A 185 1.07 8.33 10.93
N ARG A 186 0.57 7.18 11.41
CA ARG A 186 -0.22 7.09 12.65
C ARG A 186 0.64 6.89 13.90
N CYS A 187 1.95 7.11 13.83
CA CYS A 187 2.82 7.03 15.01
C CYS A 187 2.53 8.21 15.94
N SER A 188 2.57 7.99 17.26
CA SER A 188 2.35 9.06 18.23
C SER A 188 3.21 8.81 19.47
N VAL A 189 3.44 9.86 20.25
CA VAL A 189 4.18 9.77 21.50
C VAL A 189 3.47 8.80 22.44
N GLU A 190 2.14 8.87 22.53
CA GLU A 190 1.33 8.03 23.40
C GLU A 190 1.44 6.55 23.05
N LYS A 191 1.58 6.20 21.77
CA LYS A 191 1.78 4.80 21.33
C LYS A 191 3.16 4.29 21.72
N VAL A 192 4.20 5.10 21.51
CA VAL A 192 5.57 4.75 21.86
C VAL A 192 5.72 4.61 23.38
N GLU A 193 5.22 5.57 24.14
CA GLU A 193 5.24 5.49 25.60
C GLU A 193 4.42 4.32 26.13
N ARG A 194 3.29 3.97 25.50
CA ARG A 194 2.52 2.77 25.89
C ARG A 194 3.34 1.49 25.71
N LEU A 195 4.11 1.39 24.62
CA LEU A 195 5.02 0.27 24.37
C LEU A 195 6.15 0.25 25.41
N LEU A 196 6.79 1.39 25.67
CA LEU A 196 7.83 1.47 26.71
C LEU A 196 7.26 1.07 28.08
N ARG A 197 6.03 1.49 28.43
CA ARG A 197 5.33 1.11 29.67
C ARG A 197 5.06 -0.38 29.83
N SER A 198 4.91 -1.10 28.72
CA SER A 198 4.70 -2.57 28.75
C SER A 198 5.98 -3.34 29.00
N LEU A 199 7.14 -2.73 28.75
CA LEU A 199 8.45 -3.32 29.05
C LEU A 199 8.80 -3.14 30.53
N ASP A 200 9.48 -4.13 31.10
CA ASP A 200 10.04 -4.04 32.43
C ASP A 200 11.33 -3.19 32.46
N ILE A 201 11.86 -2.96 33.67
CA ILE A 201 13.03 -2.10 33.86
C ILE A 201 14.29 -2.68 33.20
N HIS A 202 14.44 -4.01 33.22
CA HIS A 202 15.61 -4.70 32.68
C HIS A 202 15.60 -4.68 31.16
N GLU A 203 14.43 -4.96 30.56
CA GLU A 203 14.23 -4.86 29.10
C GLU A 203 14.55 -3.45 28.59
N ARG A 204 14.15 -2.40 29.31
CA ARG A 204 14.46 -1.03 28.94
C ARG A 204 15.94 -0.70 29.10
N ASP A 205 16.58 -1.17 30.16
CA ASP A 205 18.01 -0.97 30.37
C ASP A 205 18.84 -1.66 29.28
N ASP A 206 18.46 -2.88 28.89
CA ASP A 206 19.10 -3.63 27.80
C ASP A 206 18.95 -2.94 26.42
N MET A 207 17.91 -2.12 26.25
CA MET A 207 17.67 -1.34 25.03
C MET A 207 18.47 -0.03 24.97
N LYS A 208 19.12 0.40 26.05
CA LYS A 208 19.85 1.68 26.06
C LYS A 208 21.15 1.60 25.29
N VAL A 209 21.41 2.64 24.51
CA VAL A 209 22.72 2.93 23.91
C VAL A 209 23.08 4.35 24.35
N ASP A 210 24.28 4.52 24.92
CA ASP A 210 24.74 5.80 25.47
C ASP A 210 23.76 6.44 26.49
N GLY A 211 23.09 5.59 27.28
CA GLY A 211 22.18 6.02 28.35
C GLY A 211 20.77 6.40 27.89
N VAL A 212 20.44 6.23 26.61
CA VAL A 212 19.11 6.57 26.08
C VAL A 212 18.50 5.42 25.27
N ILE A 213 17.16 5.41 25.21
CA ILE A 213 16.40 4.55 24.29
C ILE A 213 15.97 5.41 23.10
N THR A 214 16.37 5.02 21.89
CA THR A 214 15.91 5.63 20.64
C THR A 214 14.87 4.75 19.97
N VAL A 215 13.65 5.27 19.84
CA VAL A 215 12.57 4.59 19.11
C VAL A 215 12.36 5.27 17.77
N THR A 216 12.72 4.57 16.69
CA THR A 216 12.56 5.03 15.31
C THR A 216 11.30 4.41 14.68
N CYS A 217 10.40 5.25 14.18
CA CYS A 217 9.22 4.74 13.46
C CYS A 217 9.61 4.23 12.08
N GLU A 218 9.35 2.96 11.77
CA GLU A 218 9.71 2.39 10.47
C GLU A 218 9.03 3.04 9.25
N PHE A 219 7.87 3.68 9.45
CA PHE A 219 7.11 4.33 8.38
C PHE A 219 7.59 5.75 8.08
N CYS A 220 7.57 6.63 9.08
CA CYS A 220 7.92 8.06 8.88
C CYS A 220 9.34 8.40 9.29
N LYS A 221 10.10 7.43 9.81
CA LYS A 221 11.48 7.59 10.31
C LYS A 221 11.64 8.67 11.39
N THR A 222 10.55 9.09 12.02
CA THR A 222 10.60 9.96 13.20
C THR A 222 11.25 9.19 14.34
N GLU A 223 12.33 9.76 14.87
CA GLU A 223 13.05 9.27 16.04
C GLU A 223 12.51 9.95 17.30
N ARG A 224 12.39 9.18 18.37
CA ARG A 224 12.05 9.66 19.71
C ARG A 224 13.05 9.11 20.69
N ILE A 225 13.69 10.00 21.44
CA ILE A 225 14.77 9.68 22.38
C ILE A 225 14.22 9.82 23.79
N TYR A 226 14.47 8.80 24.61
CA TYR A 226 14.04 8.73 26.01
C TYR A 226 15.25 8.46 26.90
N ASP A 227 15.60 9.43 27.75
CA ASP A 227 16.58 9.27 28.82
C ASP A 227 15.91 8.76 30.11
N ASP A 228 16.71 8.57 31.17
CA ASP A 228 16.21 8.10 32.46
C ASP A 228 15.13 9.00 33.05
N GLU A 229 15.21 10.31 32.85
CA GLU A 229 14.22 11.26 33.36
C GLU A 229 12.89 11.12 32.60
N ALA A 230 12.94 10.98 31.28
CA ALA A 230 11.76 10.74 30.45
C ALA A 230 11.11 9.39 30.78
N LEU A 231 11.90 8.35 31.01
CA LEU A 231 11.41 7.02 31.42
C LEU A 231 10.77 7.06 32.81
N ALA A 232 11.35 7.80 33.76
CA ALA A 232 10.76 7.99 35.09
C ALA A 232 9.38 8.68 35.01
N LYS A 233 9.23 9.73 34.19
CA LYS A 233 7.94 10.41 33.94
C LYS A 233 6.88 9.46 33.37
N ILE A 234 7.30 8.57 32.48
CA ILE A 234 6.43 7.53 31.90
C ILE A 234 5.91 6.59 32.98
N ASP A 235 6.76 6.16 33.91
CA ASP A 235 6.39 5.23 35.00
C ASP A 235 5.52 5.91 36.08
N GLU A 236 5.73 7.19 36.37
CA GLU A 236 4.85 7.96 37.26
C GLU A 236 3.42 8.05 36.71
N SER A 237 3.28 8.26 35.40
CA SER A 237 1.97 8.28 34.74
C SER A 237 1.21 6.95 34.82
N LYS A 238 1.93 5.82 34.97
CA LYS A 238 1.37 4.47 35.17
C LYS A 238 0.74 4.31 36.57
N LYS A 239 1.32 4.96 37.59
CA LYS A 239 0.81 4.92 38.97
C LYS A 239 -0.50 5.69 39.14
N LEU A 240 -0.70 6.79 38.40
CA LEU A 240 -1.94 7.58 38.46
C LEU A 240 -3.14 6.95 37.75
N ARG A 241 -2.95 5.98 36.84
CA ARG A 241 -4.03 5.42 36.00
C ARG A 241 -4.50 4.01 36.40
N ARG A 242 -3.97 3.41 37.47
CA ARG A 242 -4.53 2.16 38.02
C ARG A 242 -5.80 2.49 38.81
N PRO A 243 -6.99 2.02 38.40
CA PRO A 243 -8.14 2.06 39.29
C PRO A 243 -7.85 1.12 40.46
N VAL A 244 -8.14 1.61 41.68
CA VAL A 244 -8.18 0.82 42.91
C VAL A 244 -9.24 -0.27 42.77
#